data_AF-A9IF30-F1
#
_entry.id   AF-A9IF30-F1
#
_cell.length_a   1.000
_cell.length_b   1.000
_cell.length_c   1.000
_cell.angle_alpha   90.00
_cell.angle_beta   90.00
_cell.angle_gamma   90.00
#
_symmetry.space_group_name_H-M   'P 1'
#
loop_
_entity.id
_entity.type
_entity.pdbx_description
1 polymer ?
#
loop_
_entity_poly.entity_id
_entity_poly.type
_entity_poly.pdbx_seq_one_letter_code
_entity_poly.pdbx_strand_id
1 'polypeptide(L)'
;MALRTLIGRVYSGRLERAWVDNQLLRQFDTFEKTLGRPPDYIDGHQHVHQLPGVLPRLLCILRERYRGRRKPWLRYTAPGLLTGIPILDSAKAHLIGALGADEVARAARCEGWPINRRMLGIYRFQGGERRYARLLHHWLNNARDGDLLICHPGLPIADDMSAAQRLAEYEVLARPELGDWMRLSGVRIAKRPIR
;
A
#
# COMPACT_ATOMS: atom_id res chain seq x y z
N MET A 1 -1.73 19.40 -4.62
CA MET A 1 -2.26 19.13 -5.98
C MET A 1 -3.25 17.98 -5.88
N ALA A 2 -4.44 18.09 -6.48
CA ALA A 2 -5.43 17.02 -6.47
C ALA A 2 -4.94 15.77 -7.24
N LEU A 3 -5.37 14.58 -6.82
CA LEU A 3 -4.93 13.31 -7.41
C LEU A 3 -5.16 13.25 -8.91
N ARG A 4 -6.35 13.66 -9.38
CA ARG A 4 -6.69 13.62 -10.81
C ARG A 4 -5.72 14.46 -11.64
N THR A 5 -5.35 15.63 -11.13
CA THR A 5 -4.36 16.51 -11.75
C THR A 5 -2.96 15.89 -11.73
N LEU A 6 -2.57 15.24 -10.63
CA LEU A 6 -1.30 14.53 -10.53
C LEU A 6 -1.23 13.39 -11.55
N ILE A 7 -2.23 12.52 -11.59
CA ILE A 7 -2.33 11.41 -12.55
C ILE A 7 -2.29 11.95 -13.99
N GLY A 8 -3.08 12.98 -14.29
CA GLY A 8 -3.08 13.61 -15.62
C GLY A 8 -1.71 14.16 -16.02
N ARG A 9 -0.99 14.82 -15.10
CA ARG A 9 0.37 15.34 -15.34
C ARG A 9 1.41 14.24 -15.48
N VAL A 10 1.30 13.17 -14.69
CA VAL A 10 2.15 11.97 -14.80
C VAL A 10 2.07 11.40 -16.21
N TYR A 11 0.86 11.05 -16.66
CA TYR A 11 0.69 10.36 -17.93
C TYR A 11 0.83 11.27 -19.15
N SER A 12 0.76 12.60 -18.97
CA SER A 12 1.09 13.58 -20.02
C SER A 12 2.56 14.02 -20.03
N GLY A 13 3.41 13.47 -19.14
CA GLY A 13 4.82 13.86 -19.03
C GLY A 13 5.06 15.28 -18.50
N ARG A 14 4.03 15.92 -17.93
CA ARG A 14 4.05 17.31 -17.42
C ARG A 14 4.33 17.39 -15.92
N LEU A 15 4.73 16.29 -15.29
CA LEU A 15 5.11 16.29 -13.88
C LEU A 15 6.52 16.84 -13.74
N GLU A 16 6.65 18.00 -13.13
CA GLU A 16 7.94 18.64 -12.91
C GLU A 16 8.81 17.82 -11.95
N ARG A 17 9.98 17.40 -12.44
CA ARG A 17 10.88 16.51 -11.71
C ARG A 17 11.40 17.16 -10.42
N ALA A 18 11.75 18.45 -10.46
CA ALA A 18 12.24 19.17 -9.29
C ALA A 18 11.17 19.27 -8.20
N TRP A 19 9.91 19.49 -8.59
CA TRP A 19 8.78 19.48 -7.65
C TRP A 19 8.64 18.12 -6.96
N VAL A 20 8.71 17.01 -7.70
CA VAL A 20 8.62 15.65 -7.12
C VAL A 20 9.73 15.41 -6.12
N ASP A 21 10.98 15.75 -6.45
CA ASP A 21 12.11 15.58 -5.53
C ASP A 21 11.92 16.37 -4.25
N ASN A 22 11.54 17.64 -4.38
CA ASN A 22 11.31 18.50 -3.22
C ASN A 22 10.21 17.93 -2.31
N GLN A 23 9.12 17.38 -2.88
CA GLN A 23 8.07 16.75 -2.08
C GLN A 23 8.53 15.45 -1.42
N LEU A 24 9.31 14.62 -2.11
CA LEU A 24 9.84 13.36 -1.56
C LEU A 24 10.85 13.63 -0.44
N LEU A 25 11.85 14.49 -0.70
CA LEU A 25 12.86 14.88 0.28
C LEU A 25 12.21 15.47 1.52
N ARG A 26 11.27 16.41 1.37
CA ARG A 26 10.55 16.99 2.51
C ARG A 26 9.82 15.93 3.34
N GLN A 27 9.19 14.95 2.71
CA GLN A 27 8.50 13.86 3.42
C GLN A 27 9.49 12.95 4.16
N PHE A 28 10.60 12.58 3.53
CA PHE A 28 11.66 11.80 4.18
C PHE A 28 12.28 12.54 5.36
N ASP A 29 12.66 13.80 5.16
CA ASP A 29 13.23 14.66 6.22
C ASP A 29 12.27 14.80 7.39
N THR A 30 10.99 15.04 7.10
CA THR A 30 9.95 15.16 8.15
C THR A 30 9.79 13.85 8.91
N PHE A 31 9.72 12.71 8.19
CA PHE A 31 9.57 11.39 8.80
C PHE A 31 10.75 11.07 9.73
N GLU A 32 11.98 11.23 9.22
CA GLU A 32 13.19 10.88 9.97
C GLU A 32 13.43 11.83 11.14
N LYS A 33 13.17 13.13 10.98
CA LYS A 33 13.24 14.10 12.07
C LYS A 33 12.23 13.78 13.17
N THR A 34 11.02 13.38 12.81
CA THR A 34 9.94 13.12 13.76
C THR A 34 10.10 11.77 14.46
N LEU A 35 10.50 10.71 13.74
CA LEU A 35 10.60 9.36 14.29
C LEU A 35 12.00 8.98 14.77
N GLY A 36 13.02 9.80 14.48
CA GLY A 36 14.42 9.55 14.85
C GLY A 36 15.06 8.35 14.15
N ARG A 37 14.44 7.83 13.07
CA ARG A 37 14.89 6.62 12.37
C ARG A 37 14.44 6.61 10.90
N PRO A 38 15.13 5.85 10.01
CA PRO A 38 14.65 5.62 8.66
C PRO A 38 13.34 4.81 8.65
N PRO A 39 12.52 4.94 7.59
CA PRO A 39 11.33 4.14 7.41
C PRO A 39 11.69 2.65 7.23
N ASP A 40 10.83 1.76 7.72
CA ASP A 40 10.97 0.32 7.43
C ASP A 40 10.45 -0.04 6.04
N TYR A 41 9.53 0.76 5.51
CA TYR A 41 8.88 0.55 4.21
C TYR A 41 8.45 1.85 3.57
N ILE A 42 8.27 1.81 2.25
CA ILE A 42 7.78 2.91 1.44
C ILE A 42 6.48 2.50 0.75
N ASP A 43 5.47 3.35 0.88
CA ASP A 43 4.26 3.32 0.07
C ASP A 43 3.94 4.72 -0.48
N GLY A 44 2.79 4.84 -1.14
CA GLY A 44 2.26 6.13 -1.55
C GLY A 44 0.76 6.15 -1.33
N HIS A 45 0.25 7.25 -0.78
CA HIS A 45 -1.18 7.49 -0.74
C HIS A 45 -1.75 7.40 -2.17
N GLN A 46 -2.88 6.70 -2.34
CA GLN A 46 -3.45 6.43 -3.66
C GLN A 46 -2.47 5.73 -4.64
N HIS A 47 -1.48 5.02 -4.09
CA HIS A 47 -0.47 4.27 -4.83
C HIS A 47 0.38 5.13 -5.78
N VAL A 48 0.58 6.42 -5.47
CA VAL A 48 1.32 7.34 -6.35
C VAL A 48 2.81 7.01 -6.45
N HIS A 49 3.37 6.23 -5.53
CA HIS A 49 4.80 5.91 -5.46
C HIS A 49 5.30 5.08 -6.65
N GLN A 50 4.42 4.30 -7.29
CA GLN A 50 4.75 3.47 -8.45
C GLN A 50 4.57 4.20 -9.79
N LEU A 51 3.99 5.41 -9.78
CA LEU A 51 3.62 6.11 -11.01
C LEU A 51 4.85 6.49 -11.86
N PRO A 52 4.70 6.52 -13.20
CA PRO A 52 5.73 7.07 -14.09
C PRO A 52 6.16 8.48 -13.64
N GLY A 53 7.47 8.73 -13.65
CA GLY A 53 8.05 10.00 -13.19
C GLY A 53 8.19 10.14 -11.67
N VAL A 54 7.43 9.39 -10.86
CA VAL A 54 7.61 9.35 -9.38
C VAL A 54 8.58 8.26 -8.98
N LEU A 55 8.35 7.02 -9.44
CA LEU A 55 9.15 5.87 -9.02
C LEU A 55 10.67 6.04 -9.29
N PRO A 56 11.13 6.49 -10.49
CA PRO A 56 12.57 6.66 -10.73
C PRO A 56 13.23 7.68 -9.79
N ARG A 57 12.49 8.75 -9.45
CA ARG A 57 12.96 9.82 -8.56
C ARG A 57 13.03 9.32 -7.12
N LEU A 58 11.99 8.59 -6.69
CA LEU A 58 11.96 7.89 -5.41
C LEU A 58 13.15 6.94 -5.27
N LEU A 59 13.39 6.05 -6.24
CA LEU A 59 14.52 5.13 -6.22
C LEU A 59 15.86 5.87 -6.15
N CYS A 60 16.01 6.97 -6.90
CA CYS A 60 17.21 7.80 -6.85
C CYS A 60 17.49 8.32 -5.43
N ILE A 61 16.49 8.91 -4.78
CA ILE A 61 16.60 9.41 -3.40
C ILE A 61 16.90 8.27 -2.42
N LEU A 62 16.21 7.13 -2.53
CA LEU A 62 16.39 6.00 -1.63
C LEU A 62 17.81 5.41 -1.73
N ARG A 63 18.37 5.31 -2.95
CA ARG A 63 19.74 4.81 -3.17
C ARG A 63 20.77 5.69 -2.47
N GLU A 64 20.65 7.01 -2.63
CA GLU A 64 21.59 7.94 -2.04
C GLU A 64 21.44 7.98 -0.51
N ARG A 65 20.20 8.16 -0.04
CA ARG A 65 19.90 8.35 1.38
C ARG A 65 20.20 7.13 2.25
N TYR A 66 20.04 5.92 1.70
CA TYR A 66 20.22 4.66 2.43
C TYR A 66 21.37 3.80 1.89
N ARG A 67 22.34 4.39 1.20
CA ARG A 67 23.54 3.70 0.72
C ARG A 67 24.29 3.02 1.87
N GLY A 68 24.60 1.74 1.72
CA GLY A 68 25.31 0.97 2.75
C GLY A 68 24.49 0.70 4.03
N ARG A 69 23.20 1.07 4.05
CA ARG A 69 22.29 0.83 5.16
C ARG A 69 21.26 -0.23 4.78
N ARG A 70 20.51 -0.70 5.77
CA ARG A 70 19.36 -1.58 5.54
C ARG A 70 18.31 -0.84 4.69
N LYS A 71 17.98 -1.40 3.52
CA LYS A 71 16.97 -0.84 2.62
C LYS A 71 15.56 -0.96 3.22
N PRO A 72 14.72 0.10 3.16
CA PRO A 72 13.28 -0.07 3.34
C PRO A 72 12.71 -0.95 2.23
N TRP A 73 11.63 -1.67 2.52
CA TRP A 73 10.91 -2.42 1.49
C TRP A 73 9.91 -1.54 0.73
N LEU A 74 9.72 -1.78 -0.57
CA LEU A 74 8.76 -1.04 -1.39
C LEU A 74 7.44 -1.79 -1.46
N ARG A 75 6.32 -1.08 -1.31
CA ARG A 75 5.00 -1.68 -1.53
C ARG A 75 4.84 -2.07 -3.00
N TYR A 76 4.73 -3.38 -3.24
CA TYR A 76 4.35 -3.97 -4.51
C TYR A 76 2.83 -4.19 -4.55
N THR A 77 2.19 -3.64 -5.58
CA THR A 77 0.74 -3.45 -5.66
C THR A 77 0.04 -4.49 -6.52
N ALA A 78 0.76 -5.47 -7.07
CA ALA A 78 0.10 -6.50 -7.87
C ALA A 78 -0.86 -7.32 -7.01
N PRO A 79 -2.07 -7.61 -7.52
CA PRO A 79 -3.11 -8.25 -6.72
C PRO A 79 -2.72 -9.68 -6.32
N GLY A 80 -3.12 -10.06 -5.11
CA GLY A 80 -3.02 -11.44 -4.63
C GLY A 80 -4.12 -12.33 -5.22
N LEU A 81 -4.40 -13.45 -4.56
CA LEU A 81 -5.51 -14.31 -4.97
C LEU A 81 -6.85 -13.61 -4.65
N LEU A 82 -7.78 -13.66 -5.60
CA LEU A 82 -9.06 -12.94 -5.56
C LEU A 82 -10.28 -13.87 -5.47
N THR A 83 -10.09 -15.14 -5.10
CA THR A 83 -11.17 -16.11 -4.91
C THR A 83 -12.18 -15.57 -3.90
N GLY A 84 -13.47 -15.51 -4.29
CA GLY A 84 -14.55 -14.98 -3.46
C GLY A 84 -14.61 -13.45 -3.36
N ILE A 85 -13.68 -12.72 -3.99
CA ILE A 85 -13.72 -11.25 -4.03
C ILE A 85 -14.67 -10.81 -5.17
N PRO A 86 -15.60 -9.87 -4.91
CA PRO A 86 -16.52 -9.39 -5.94
C PRO A 86 -15.78 -8.81 -7.15
N ILE A 87 -16.33 -9.04 -8.34
CA ILE A 87 -15.72 -8.69 -9.64
C ILE A 87 -15.25 -7.23 -9.70
N LEU A 88 -16.07 -6.29 -9.20
CA LEU A 88 -15.71 -4.87 -9.20
C LEU A 88 -14.53 -4.53 -8.28
N ASP A 89 -14.40 -5.22 -7.14
CA ASP A 89 -13.26 -5.04 -6.24
C ASP A 89 -12.00 -5.68 -6.83
N SER A 90 -12.15 -6.85 -7.47
CA SER A 90 -11.08 -7.52 -8.22
C SER A 90 -10.57 -6.67 -9.38
N ALA A 91 -11.45 -6.07 -10.17
CA ALA A 91 -11.11 -5.14 -11.25
C ALA A 91 -10.33 -3.92 -10.72
N LYS A 92 -10.75 -3.35 -9.58
CA LYS A 92 -10.03 -2.25 -8.91
C LYS A 92 -8.60 -2.68 -8.49
N ALA A 93 -8.44 -3.90 -7.97
CA ALA A 93 -7.13 -4.42 -7.58
C ALA A 93 -6.19 -4.57 -8.78
N HIS A 94 -6.68 -5.08 -9.90
CA HIS A 94 -5.92 -5.15 -11.15
C HIS A 94 -5.55 -3.76 -11.69
N LEU A 95 -6.50 -2.81 -11.69
CA LEU A 95 -6.24 -1.44 -12.12
C LEU A 95 -5.11 -0.80 -11.33
N ILE A 96 -5.11 -0.95 -9.99
CA ILE A 96 -4.06 -0.40 -9.12
C ILE A 96 -2.70 -1.02 -9.40
N GLY A 97 -2.64 -2.34 -9.67
CA GLY A 97 -1.42 -3.01 -10.07
C GLY A 97 -0.89 -2.49 -11.42
N ALA A 98 -1.78 -2.28 -12.39
CA ALA A 98 -1.42 -1.79 -13.72
C ALA A 98 -0.85 -0.36 -13.73
N LEU A 99 -0.96 0.40 -12.63
CA LEU A 99 -0.40 1.75 -12.53
C LEU A 99 1.14 1.79 -12.43
N GLY A 100 1.79 0.68 -12.06
CA GLY A 100 3.26 0.64 -11.97
C GLY A 100 3.87 -0.55 -11.22
N ALA A 101 3.12 -1.63 -11.02
CA ALA A 101 3.63 -2.79 -10.28
C ALA A 101 4.84 -3.41 -10.99
N ASP A 102 4.82 -3.49 -12.33
CA ASP A 102 5.89 -4.10 -13.11
C ASP A 102 7.21 -3.34 -13.00
N GLU A 103 7.16 -2.01 -12.94
CA GLU A 103 8.32 -1.16 -12.73
C GLU A 103 8.89 -1.31 -11.32
N VAL A 104 8.03 -1.44 -10.31
CA VAL A 104 8.47 -1.76 -8.94
C VAL A 104 9.11 -3.15 -8.89
N ALA A 105 8.52 -4.14 -9.55
CA ALA A 105 9.08 -5.48 -9.64
C ALA A 105 10.42 -5.50 -10.39
N ARG A 106 10.57 -4.68 -11.43
CA ARG A 106 11.84 -4.50 -12.15
C ARG A 106 12.89 -3.87 -11.25
N ALA A 107 12.56 -2.81 -10.50
CA ALA A 107 13.47 -2.20 -9.55
C ALA A 107 13.89 -3.19 -8.45
N ALA A 108 12.96 -4.00 -7.94
CA ALA A 108 13.25 -5.05 -6.97
C ALA A 108 14.25 -6.08 -7.54
N ARG A 109 14.06 -6.56 -8.78
CA ARG A 109 14.96 -7.52 -9.42
C ARG A 109 16.33 -6.93 -9.77
N CYS A 110 16.37 -5.72 -10.32
CA CYS A 110 17.61 -5.12 -10.82
C CYS A 110 18.46 -4.48 -9.73
N GLU A 111 17.83 -3.91 -8.70
CA GLU A 111 18.53 -3.15 -7.66
C GLU A 111 18.43 -3.80 -6.26
N GLY A 112 17.75 -4.94 -6.13
CA GLY A 112 17.61 -5.67 -4.87
C GLY A 112 16.81 -4.90 -3.80
N TRP A 113 15.74 -4.20 -4.22
CA TRP A 113 14.78 -3.61 -3.27
C TRP A 113 13.84 -4.70 -2.73
N PRO A 114 13.73 -4.90 -1.40
CA PRO A 114 12.77 -5.85 -0.85
C PRO A 114 11.34 -5.39 -1.14
N ILE A 115 10.43 -6.33 -1.41
CA ILE A 115 9.01 -6.06 -1.71
C ILE A 115 8.12 -7.14 -1.08
N ASN A 116 6.84 -6.83 -0.86
CA ASN A 116 5.83 -7.85 -0.56
C ASN A 116 5.53 -8.73 -1.79
N ARG A 117 5.04 -9.95 -1.57
CA ARG A 117 4.75 -10.92 -2.63
C ARG A 117 3.60 -10.45 -3.51
N ARG A 118 2.45 -10.16 -2.91
CA ARG A 118 1.25 -9.57 -3.54
C ARG A 118 0.51 -8.67 -2.55
N MET A 119 -0.48 -7.95 -3.05
CA MET A 119 -1.32 -7.04 -2.25
C MET A 119 -2.77 -7.54 -2.19
N LEU A 120 -3.33 -7.53 -0.99
CA LEU A 120 -4.71 -7.84 -0.63
C LEU A 120 -5.34 -6.63 0.06
N GLY A 121 -6.64 -6.67 0.36
CA GLY A 121 -7.33 -5.57 1.04
C GLY A 121 -7.88 -4.47 0.10
N ILE A 122 -7.86 -4.71 -1.21
CA ILE A 122 -8.39 -3.76 -2.19
C ILE A 122 -9.88 -3.99 -2.40
N TYR A 123 -10.66 -2.95 -2.15
CA TYR A 123 -12.10 -2.93 -2.39
C TYR A 123 -12.58 -1.49 -2.60
N ARG A 124 -13.87 -1.32 -2.90
CA ARG A 124 -14.51 0.00 -3.13
C ARG A 124 -14.60 0.93 -1.91
N PHE A 125 -14.12 0.53 -0.73
CA PHE A 125 -14.12 1.36 0.47
C PHE A 125 -15.51 1.82 0.92
N GLN A 126 -16.46 0.88 0.93
CA GLN A 126 -17.86 1.11 1.30
C GLN A 126 -18.53 -0.19 1.76
N GLY A 127 -19.72 -0.09 2.37
CA GLY A 127 -20.58 -1.22 2.72
C GLY A 127 -20.49 -1.70 4.17
N GLY A 128 -19.79 -0.97 5.04
CA GLY A 128 -19.81 -1.15 6.49
C GLY A 128 -19.17 -2.46 6.96
N GLU A 129 -19.38 -2.77 8.24
CA GLU A 129 -18.70 -3.88 8.93
C GLU A 129 -19.00 -5.23 8.30
N ARG A 130 -20.28 -5.53 8.04
CA ARG A 130 -20.70 -6.84 7.51
C ARG A 130 -20.08 -7.14 6.15
N ARG A 131 -19.91 -6.13 5.29
CA ARG A 131 -19.23 -6.32 4.01
C ARG A 131 -17.73 -6.48 4.22
N TYR A 132 -17.13 -5.64 5.05
CA TYR A 132 -15.69 -5.69 5.30
C TYR A 132 -15.26 -7.02 5.95
N ALA A 133 -16.00 -7.52 6.95
CA ALA A 133 -15.72 -8.81 7.58
C ALA A 133 -15.73 -9.97 6.57
N ARG A 134 -16.70 -9.99 5.64
CA ARG A 134 -16.72 -11.00 4.56
C ARG A 134 -15.51 -10.90 3.64
N LEU A 135 -15.13 -9.69 3.25
CA LEU A 135 -13.94 -9.47 2.41
C LEU A 135 -12.66 -9.88 3.15
N LEU A 136 -12.57 -9.56 4.44
CA LEU A 136 -11.44 -9.95 5.30
C LEU A 136 -11.30 -11.47 5.36
N HIS A 137 -12.37 -12.22 5.58
CA HIS A 137 -12.33 -13.69 5.52
C HIS A 137 -11.79 -14.21 4.19
N HIS A 138 -12.25 -13.66 3.07
CA HIS A 138 -11.73 -14.06 1.75
C HIS A 138 -10.24 -13.72 1.62
N TRP A 139 -9.80 -12.54 2.05
CA TRP A 139 -8.38 -12.18 2.00
C TRP A 139 -7.50 -13.03 2.91
N LEU A 140 -7.93 -13.36 4.13
CA LEU A 140 -7.17 -14.24 5.02
C LEU A 140 -7.02 -15.64 4.42
N ASN A 141 -8.08 -16.20 3.85
CA ASN A 141 -8.03 -17.51 3.18
C ASN A 141 -7.21 -17.50 1.87
N ASN A 142 -7.11 -16.35 1.21
CA ASN A 142 -6.35 -16.17 -0.02
C ASN A 142 -4.87 -15.82 0.21
N ALA A 143 -4.52 -15.42 1.43
CA ALA A 143 -3.18 -14.93 1.74
C ALA A 143 -2.15 -16.05 1.66
N ARG A 144 -0.98 -15.71 1.11
CA ARG A 144 0.21 -16.56 1.17
C ARG A 144 1.34 -15.81 1.85
N ASP A 145 2.37 -16.56 2.23
CA ASP A 145 3.54 -15.99 2.89
C ASP A 145 4.15 -14.82 2.08
N GLY A 146 4.41 -13.72 2.80
CA GLY A 146 4.90 -12.47 2.22
C GLY A 146 3.84 -11.57 1.55
N ASP A 147 2.55 -11.93 1.53
CA ASP A 147 1.49 -11.02 1.07
C ASP A 147 1.27 -9.86 2.06
N LEU A 148 0.85 -8.71 1.50
CA LEU A 148 0.47 -7.53 2.26
C LEU A 148 -1.04 -7.34 2.19
N LEU A 149 -1.72 -7.38 3.34
CA LEU A 149 -3.12 -6.97 3.45
C LEU A 149 -3.18 -5.52 3.91
N ILE A 150 -3.75 -4.64 3.07
CA ILE A 150 -3.98 -3.24 3.46
C ILE A 150 -5.35 -3.07 4.11
N CYS A 151 -5.43 -2.12 5.04
CA CYS A 151 -6.66 -1.69 5.71
C CYS A 151 -6.57 -0.19 6.04
N HIS A 152 -7.68 0.40 6.44
CA HIS A 152 -7.78 1.81 6.80
C HIS A 152 -8.64 2.02 8.07
N PRO A 153 -8.39 1.28 9.16
CA PRO A 153 -9.11 1.49 10.41
C PRO A 153 -8.88 2.91 10.93
N GLY A 154 -9.91 3.49 11.53
CA GLY A 154 -9.80 4.79 12.17
C GLY A 154 -11.07 5.15 12.91
N LEU A 155 -10.92 5.81 14.05
CA LEU A 155 -12.03 6.45 14.73
C LEU A 155 -12.54 7.63 13.89
N PRO A 156 -13.84 7.94 13.95
CA PRO A 156 -14.40 9.06 13.20
C PRO A 156 -13.76 10.37 13.65
N ILE A 157 -13.26 11.13 12.68
CA ILE A 157 -12.78 12.50 12.83
C ILE A 157 -13.70 13.40 11.99
N ALA A 158 -13.95 14.62 12.44
CA ALA A 158 -14.73 15.60 11.67
C ALA A 158 -14.16 15.75 10.24
N ASP A 159 -15.06 15.97 9.26
CA ASP A 159 -14.76 16.19 7.84
C ASP A 159 -14.13 15.03 7.06
N ASP A 160 -14.06 13.81 7.61
CA ASP A 160 -13.70 12.62 6.83
C ASP A 160 -14.93 11.99 6.16
N MET A 161 -15.10 12.21 4.85
CA MET A 161 -16.15 11.59 4.03
C MET A 161 -16.18 10.06 4.11
N SER A 162 -15.07 9.43 4.54
CA SER A 162 -14.96 7.98 4.70
C SER A 162 -14.96 7.52 6.17
N ALA A 163 -15.25 8.40 7.13
CA ALA A 163 -15.23 8.11 8.56
C ALA A 163 -16.04 6.84 8.91
N ALA A 164 -17.23 6.71 8.34
CA ALA A 164 -18.10 5.55 8.58
C ALA A 164 -17.46 4.22 8.14
N GLN A 165 -16.76 4.21 7.00
CA GLN A 165 -16.10 2.99 6.54
C GLN A 165 -14.82 2.69 7.33
N ARG A 166 -14.07 3.72 7.74
CA ARG A 166 -12.90 3.54 8.61
C ARG A 166 -13.28 2.98 9.97
N LEU A 167 -14.37 3.46 10.55
CA LEU A 167 -14.92 2.92 11.78
C LEU A 167 -15.33 1.46 11.58
N ALA A 168 -16.00 1.13 10.48
CA ALA A 168 -16.35 -0.25 10.19
C ALA A 168 -15.13 -1.20 10.06
N GLU A 169 -14.02 -0.73 9.48
CA GLU A 169 -12.78 -1.52 9.47
C GLU A 169 -12.19 -1.67 10.88
N TYR A 170 -12.19 -0.58 11.66
CA TYR A 170 -11.74 -0.58 13.05
C TYR A 170 -12.51 -1.58 13.89
N GLU A 171 -13.85 -1.52 13.87
CA GLU A 171 -14.72 -2.42 14.64
C GLU A 171 -14.48 -3.88 14.28
N VAL A 172 -14.33 -4.21 12.99
CA VAL A 172 -14.04 -5.58 12.56
C VAL A 172 -12.64 -6.03 12.97
N LEU A 173 -11.64 -5.16 12.91
CA LEU A 173 -10.26 -5.50 13.29
C LEU A 173 -10.06 -5.57 14.81
N ALA A 174 -10.89 -4.88 15.58
CA ALA A 174 -10.88 -4.90 17.05
C ALA A 174 -11.65 -6.09 17.64
N ARG A 175 -12.35 -6.88 16.80
CA ARG A 175 -13.11 -8.04 17.24
C ARG A 175 -12.24 -9.11 17.90
N PRO A 176 -12.69 -9.71 19.02
CA PRO A 176 -11.96 -10.80 19.67
C PRO A 176 -11.82 -12.03 18.75
N GLU A 177 -12.74 -12.24 17.81
CA GLU A 177 -12.73 -13.38 16.90
C GLU A 177 -11.65 -13.29 15.81
N LEU A 178 -11.01 -12.13 15.60
CA LEU A 178 -10.01 -11.96 14.54
C LEU A 178 -8.84 -12.95 14.72
N GLY A 179 -8.43 -13.22 15.96
CA GLY A 179 -7.39 -14.20 16.27
C GLY A 179 -7.76 -15.61 15.79
N ASP A 180 -9.01 -16.01 15.97
CA ASP A 180 -9.51 -17.30 15.49
C ASP A 180 -9.60 -17.35 13.96
N TRP A 181 -10.02 -16.26 13.32
CA TRP A 181 -10.05 -16.19 11.85
C TRP A 181 -8.65 -16.34 11.27
N MET A 182 -7.66 -15.64 11.84
CA MET A 182 -6.27 -15.77 11.43
C MET A 182 -5.74 -17.19 11.63
N ARG A 183 -6.01 -17.81 12.79
CA ARG A 183 -5.60 -19.18 13.10
C ARG A 183 -6.21 -20.20 12.15
N LEU A 184 -7.52 -20.11 11.88
CA LEU A 184 -8.24 -21.01 10.97
C LEU A 184 -7.78 -20.86 9.52
N SER A 185 -7.42 -19.65 9.10
CA SER A 185 -6.83 -19.40 7.78
C SER A 185 -5.32 -19.71 7.72
N GLY A 186 -4.69 -20.13 8.82
CA GLY A 186 -3.27 -20.47 8.86
C GLY A 186 -2.33 -19.26 8.67
N VAL A 187 -2.78 -18.05 9.00
CA VAL A 187 -2.02 -16.81 8.79
C VAL A 187 -1.56 -16.19 10.11
N ARG A 188 -0.44 -15.47 10.04
CA ARG A 188 0.13 -14.70 11.16
C ARG A 188 0.63 -13.36 10.67
N ILE A 189 0.56 -12.34 11.52
CA ILE A 189 1.10 -11.01 11.21
C ILE A 189 2.62 -11.04 11.40
N ALA A 190 3.33 -10.44 10.45
CA ALA A 190 4.76 -10.19 10.52
C ALA A 190 5.05 -8.72 10.25
N LYS A 191 6.11 -8.18 10.87
CA LYS A 191 6.52 -6.78 10.69
C LYS A 191 7.12 -6.50 9.31
N ARG A 192 7.51 -7.54 8.57
CA ARG A 192 8.21 -7.44 7.29
C ARG A 192 7.71 -8.55 6.36
N PRO A 193 7.61 -8.29 5.05
CA PRO A 193 7.47 -9.38 4.10
C PRO A 193 8.65 -10.33 4.27
N ILE A 194 8.36 -11.62 4.44
CA ILE A 194 9.37 -12.65 4.64
C ILE A 194 9.98 -12.95 3.27
N ARG A 195 11.09 -12.29 2.92
CA ARG A 195 12.14 -12.73 1.97
C ARG A 195 13.46 -12.06 2.29
#